data_AF-A0A1Q8BMH6-F1
#
_entry.id   AF-A0A1Q8BMH6-F1
#
_cell.length_a   1.000
_cell.length_b   1.000
_cell.length_c   1.000
_cell.angle_alpha   90.00
_cell.angle_beta   90.00
_cell.angle_gamma   90.00
#
_symmetry.space_group_name_H-M   'P 1'
#
loop_
_entity.id
_entity.type
_entity.pdbx_description
1 polymer ?
#
loop_
_entity_poly.entity_id
_entity_poly.type
_entity_poly.pdbx_seq_one_letter_code
_entity_poly.pdbx_strand_id
1 'polypeptide(L)'
;MSIDDGRRILNGPETAATDYFKDKTTSELTAAFSPIVHRTMGEVGVTRQYQDLFGRAQSIPFLSLEAFDLDRYVVGRALDGLFHMVGDEEKKIRANPSARVTDLLREVFGHR
;
A
#
# COMPACT_ATOMS: atom_id res chain seq x y z
N MET A 1 12.90 -9.77 -12.28
CA MET A 1 14.01 -9.05 -11.63
C MET A 1 15.28 -9.31 -12.41
N SER A 2 15.98 -8.26 -12.82
CA SER A 2 17.30 -8.38 -13.48
C SER A 2 18.44 -8.15 -12.49
N ILE A 3 19.66 -8.54 -12.86
CA ILE A 3 20.88 -8.21 -12.07
C ILE A 3 21.05 -6.70 -11.95
N ASP A 4 20.69 -5.94 -12.98
CA ASP A 4 20.77 -4.48 -12.97
C ASP A 4 19.74 -3.85 -12.03
N ASP A 5 18.54 -4.44 -11.89
CA ASP A 5 17.59 -4.03 -10.85
C ASP A 5 18.18 -4.27 -9.46
N GLY A 6 18.79 -5.43 -9.24
CA GLY A 6 19.46 -5.75 -7.97
C GLY A 6 20.58 -4.76 -7.62
N ARG A 7 21.40 -4.37 -8.61
CA ARG A 7 22.43 -3.33 -8.42
C ARG A 7 21.85 -1.96 -8.11
N ARG A 8 20.74 -1.58 -8.76
CA ARG A 8 20.04 -0.31 -8.50
C ARG A 8 19.43 -0.29 -7.10
N ILE A 9 18.87 -1.40 -6.64
CA ILE A 9 18.34 -1.53 -5.28
C ILE A 9 19.46 -1.40 -4.24
N LEU A 10 20.57 -2.13 -4.44
CA LEU A 10 21.70 -2.15 -3.50
C LEU A 10 22.38 -0.79 -3.37
N ASN A 11 22.61 -0.09 -4.48
CA ASN A 11 23.31 1.20 -4.49
C ASN A 11 22.36 2.40 -4.43
N GLY A 12 21.04 2.15 -4.35
CA GLY A 12 20.01 3.16 -4.34
C GLY A 12 19.75 3.75 -2.95
N PRO A 13 18.82 4.72 -2.86
CA PRO A 13 18.42 5.33 -1.59
C PRO A 13 17.90 4.30 -0.57
N GLU A 14 17.75 4.70 0.69
CA GLU A 14 17.38 3.82 1.82
C GLU A 14 16.06 3.02 1.64
N THR A 15 15.22 3.39 0.68
CA THR A 15 13.96 2.72 0.36
C THR A 15 13.94 2.09 -1.03
N ALA A 16 15.10 1.94 -1.70
CA ALA A 16 15.13 1.53 -3.11
C ALA A 16 14.50 0.15 -3.37
N ALA A 17 14.54 -0.78 -2.42
CA ALA A 17 13.85 -2.06 -2.56
C ALA A 17 12.34 -1.89 -2.45
N THR A 18 11.90 -1.06 -1.50
CA THR A 18 10.49 -0.70 -1.28
C THR A 18 9.92 0.02 -2.50
N ASP A 19 10.65 0.97 -3.07
CA ASP A 19 10.24 1.73 -4.25
C ASP A 19 10.12 0.82 -5.47
N TYR A 20 11.12 -0.06 -5.69
CA TYR A 20 11.03 -1.07 -6.74
C TYR A 20 9.82 -1.98 -6.55
N PHE A 21 9.59 -2.45 -5.32
CA PHE A 21 8.46 -3.32 -5.02
C PHE A 21 7.13 -2.59 -5.22
N LYS A 22 7.02 -1.33 -4.80
CA LYS A 22 5.85 -0.46 -5.03
C LYS A 22 5.54 -0.36 -6.51
N ASP A 23 6.53 -0.03 -7.33
CA ASP A 23 6.35 0.13 -8.78
C ASP A 23 5.90 -1.16 -9.47
N LYS A 24 6.35 -2.32 -8.99
CA LYS A 24 6.03 -3.61 -9.62
C LYS A 24 4.74 -4.22 -9.13
N THR A 25 4.29 -3.91 -7.93
CA THR A 25 3.17 -4.64 -7.29
C THR A 25 1.94 -3.80 -7.00
N THR A 26 2.00 -2.47 -7.11
CA THR A 26 0.86 -1.59 -6.77
C THR A 26 -0.44 -2.01 -7.49
N SER A 27 -0.36 -2.36 -8.78
CA SER A 27 -1.51 -2.84 -9.56
C SER A 27 -2.15 -4.09 -8.95
N GLU A 28 -1.34 -5.12 -8.73
CA GLU A 28 -1.78 -6.43 -8.23
C GLU A 28 -2.27 -6.34 -6.79
N LEU A 29 -1.57 -5.56 -5.96
CA LEU A 29 -1.97 -5.28 -4.58
C LEU A 29 -3.28 -4.48 -4.53
N THR A 30 -3.47 -3.50 -5.42
CA THR A 30 -4.75 -2.76 -5.51
C THR A 30 -5.88 -3.73 -5.80
N ALA A 31 -5.73 -4.61 -6.79
CA ALA A 31 -6.75 -5.61 -7.12
C ALA A 31 -7.03 -6.57 -5.94
N ALA A 32 -5.99 -7.02 -5.25
CA ALA A 32 -6.12 -7.94 -4.12
C ALA A 32 -6.75 -7.30 -2.88
N PHE A 33 -6.41 -6.05 -2.58
CA PHE A 33 -6.85 -5.34 -1.38
C PHE A 33 -8.22 -4.69 -1.54
N SER A 34 -8.61 -4.29 -2.75
CA SER A 34 -9.91 -3.65 -3.01
C SER A 34 -11.11 -4.38 -2.39
N PRO A 35 -11.32 -5.70 -2.58
CA PRO A 35 -12.47 -6.38 -1.98
C PRO A 35 -12.40 -6.46 -0.45
N ILE A 36 -11.20 -6.44 0.14
CA ILE A 36 -11.02 -6.46 1.60
C ILE A 36 -11.41 -5.09 2.16
N VAL A 37 -10.84 -4.03 1.60
CA VAL A 37 -11.12 -2.65 2.02
C VAL A 37 -12.61 -2.32 1.87
N HIS A 38 -13.22 -2.69 0.74
CA HIS A 38 -14.64 -2.47 0.51
C HIS A 38 -15.53 -3.16 1.57
N ARG A 39 -15.23 -4.41 1.95
CA ARG A 39 -15.94 -5.10 3.03
C ARG A 39 -15.77 -4.39 4.37
N THR A 40 -14.53 -4.06 4.75
CA THR A 40 -14.24 -3.37 6.01
C THR A 40 -14.95 -2.01 6.07
N MET A 41 -14.95 -1.26 4.98
CA MET A 41 -15.64 0.04 4.88
C MET A 41 -17.16 -0.10 5.00
N GLY A 42 -17.74 -1.18 4.48
CA GLY A 42 -19.15 -1.52 4.66
C GLY A 42 -19.50 -1.86 6.13
N GLU A 43 -18.61 -2.58 6.82
CA GLU A 43 -18.77 -2.93 8.24
C GLU A 43 -18.72 -1.71 9.16
N VAL A 44 -17.78 -0.79 8.93
CA VAL A 44 -17.66 0.43 9.75
C VAL A 44 -18.71 1.50 9.40
N GLY A 45 -19.56 1.26 8.41
CA GLY A 45 -20.67 2.13 8.02
C GLY A 45 -20.26 3.44 7.32
N VAL A 46 -18.96 3.64 7.08
CA VAL A 46 -18.41 4.84 6.42
C VAL A 46 -18.93 4.96 4.98
N THR A 47 -19.04 3.84 4.26
CA THR A 47 -19.58 3.82 2.89
C THR A 47 -21.02 4.33 2.84
N ARG A 48 -21.87 3.97 3.81
CA ARG A 48 -23.27 4.41 3.87
C ARG A 48 -23.39 5.91 4.13
N GLN A 49 -22.67 6.42 5.14
CA GLN A 49 -22.70 7.84 5.47
C GLN A 49 -22.19 8.71 4.31
N TYR A 50 -21.15 8.25 3.62
CA TYR A 50 -20.62 8.94 2.45
C TYR A 50 -21.59 8.92 1.27
N GLN A 51 -22.19 7.77 0.96
CA GLN A 51 -23.20 7.65 -0.10
C GLN A 51 -24.44 8.52 0.18
N ASP A 52 -24.91 8.57 1.43
CA ASP A 52 -26.05 9.41 1.84
C ASP A 52 -25.74 10.91 1.66
N LEU A 53 -24.53 11.33 2.07
CA LEU A 53 -24.07 12.72 1.89
C LEU A 53 -23.94 13.07 0.41
N PHE A 54 -23.33 12.18 -0.37
CA PHE A 54 -23.10 12.39 -1.80
C PHE A 54 -24.42 12.43 -2.58
N GLY A 55 -25.36 11.53 -2.28
CA GLY A 55 -26.70 11.52 -2.87
C GLY A 55 -27.50 12.77 -2.57
N ARG A 56 -27.41 13.30 -1.34
CA ARG A 56 -28.02 14.59 -0.99
C ARG A 56 -27.38 15.75 -1.75
N ALA A 57 -26.07 15.74 -1.88
CA ALA A 57 -25.37 16.84 -2.54
C ALA A 57 -25.58 16.83 -4.07
N GLN A 58 -25.65 15.67 -4.72
CA GLN A 58 -26.04 15.56 -6.14
C GLN A 58 -27.46 16.06 -6.43
N SER A 59 -28.36 16.05 -5.44
CA SER A 59 -29.73 16.56 -5.60
C SER A 59 -29.83 18.10 -5.67
N ILE A 60 -28.73 18.82 -5.42
CA ILE A 60 -28.67 20.28 -5.47
C ILE A 60 -28.42 20.72 -6.92
N PRO A 61 -29.38 21.41 -7.58
CA PRO A 61 -29.18 21.94 -8.93
C PRO A 61 -27.97 22.89 -8.94
N PHE A 62 -27.18 22.86 -10.02
CA PHE A 62 -25.94 23.63 -10.23
C PHE A 62 -24.73 23.22 -9.38
N LEU A 63 -24.84 22.22 -8.50
CA LEU A 63 -23.69 21.64 -7.82
C LEU A 63 -23.08 20.52 -8.67
N SER A 64 -21.93 20.80 -9.28
CA SER A 64 -21.12 19.79 -9.96
C SER A 64 -20.17 19.16 -8.94
N LEU A 65 -20.60 18.08 -8.28
CA LEU A 65 -19.68 17.25 -7.51
C LEU A 65 -19.02 16.24 -8.42
N GLU A 66 -17.70 16.31 -8.52
CA GLU A 66 -16.93 15.22 -9.07
C GLU A 66 -17.14 13.99 -8.16
N ALA A 67 -17.48 12.85 -8.77
CA ALA A 67 -17.71 11.61 -8.04
C ALA A 67 -16.38 11.13 -7.44
N PHE A 68 -16.14 11.52 -6.18
CA PHE A 68 -14.98 11.03 -5.45
C PHE A 68 -15.25 9.58 -5.04
N ASP A 69 -14.47 8.69 -5.65
CA ASP A 69 -14.45 7.26 -5.35
C ASP A 69 -13.70 7.03 -4.05
N LEU A 70 -14.46 7.02 -2.95
CA LEU A 70 -13.94 6.82 -1.61
C LEU A 70 -13.27 5.45 -1.46
N ASP A 71 -13.79 4.41 -2.10
CA ASP A 71 -13.23 3.06 -2.02
C ASP A 71 -11.83 3.06 -2.65
N ARG A 72 -11.69 3.60 -3.85
CA ARG A 72 -10.38 3.73 -4.52
C ARG A 72 -9.41 4.58 -3.70
N TYR A 73 -9.88 5.67 -3.10
CA TYR A 73 -9.05 6.51 -2.26
C TYR A 73 -8.52 5.75 -1.04
N VAL A 74 -9.40 5.06 -0.31
CA VAL A 74 -9.01 4.33 0.91
C VAL A 74 -8.08 3.16 0.57
N VAL A 75 -8.31 2.45 -0.54
CA VAL A 75 -7.37 1.43 -1.03
C VAL A 75 -5.99 2.04 -1.28
N GLY A 76 -5.93 3.18 -1.98
CA GLY A 76 -4.67 3.89 -2.21
C GLY A 76 -3.95 4.26 -0.90
N ARG A 77 -4.69 4.80 0.07
CA ARG A 77 -4.14 5.16 1.40
C ARG A 77 -3.67 3.94 2.18
N ALA A 78 -4.37 2.81 2.09
CA ALA A 78 -3.97 1.57 2.73
C ALA A 78 -2.65 1.04 2.15
N LEU A 79 -2.50 1.08 0.82
CA LEU A 79 -1.26 0.68 0.15
C LEU A 79 -0.12 1.64 0.46
N ASP A 80 -0.35 2.95 0.49
CA ASP A 80 0.67 3.91 0.90
C ASP A 80 1.14 3.65 2.34
N GLY A 81 0.23 3.32 3.25
CA GLY A 81 0.56 2.91 4.62
C GLY A 81 1.39 1.61 4.66
N LEU A 82 1.01 0.63 3.85
CA LEU A 82 1.77 -0.62 3.71
C LEU A 82 3.22 -0.34 3.27
N PHE A 83 3.41 0.41 2.19
CA PHE A 83 4.76 0.73 1.69
C PHE A 83 5.55 1.62 2.64
N HIS A 84 4.89 2.50 3.40
CA HIS A 84 5.55 3.28 4.43
C HIS A 84 6.17 2.38 5.51
N MET A 85 5.39 1.41 6.02
CA MET A 85 5.89 0.46 7.02
C MET A 85 7.02 -0.43 6.49
N VAL A 86 6.89 -0.90 5.24
CA VAL A 86 7.94 -1.70 4.58
C VAL A 86 9.22 -0.87 4.41
N GLY A 87 9.11 0.38 3.98
CA GLY A 87 10.26 1.28 3.82
C GLY A 87 10.96 1.58 5.14
N ASP A 88 10.20 1.71 6.23
CA ASP A 88 10.79 1.90 7.56
C ASP A 88 11.51 0.64 8.07
N GLU A 89 11.03 -0.56 7.75
CA GLU A 89 11.78 -1.78 8.03
C GLU A 89 13.01 -1.93 7.14
N GLU A 90 12.94 -1.54 5.86
CA GLU A 90 14.10 -1.53 4.96
C GLU A 90 15.22 -0.64 5.50
N LYS A 91 14.91 0.60 5.90
CA LYS A 91 15.88 1.52 6.52
C LYS A 91 16.59 0.88 7.71
N LYS A 92 15.83 0.24 8.59
CA LYS A 92 16.40 -0.41 9.77
C LYS A 92 17.27 -1.62 9.39
N ILE A 93 16.93 -2.38 8.34
CA ILE A 93 17.77 -3.45 7.80
C ILE A 93 19.07 -2.88 7.22
N ARG A 94 19.01 -1.78 6.46
CA ARG A 94 20.20 -1.11 5.90
C ARG A 94 21.13 -0.56 6.97
N ALA A 95 20.56 0.00 8.05
CA ALA A 95 21.33 0.52 9.18
C ALA A 95 22.02 -0.58 10.00
N ASN A 96 21.42 -1.77 10.12
CA ASN A 96 22.02 -2.91 10.81
C ASN A 96 21.75 -4.24 10.08
N PRO A 97 22.48 -4.51 8.98
CA PRO A 97 22.23 -5.69 8.16
C PRO A 97 22.56 -6.98 8.88
N SER A 98 23.68 -7.04 9.60
CA SER A 98 24.16 -8.26 10.24
C SER A 98 23.23 -8.78 11.34
N ALA A 99 22.60 -7.89 12.11
CA ALA A 99 21.65 -8.28 13.15
C ALA A 99 20.30 -8.75 12.59
N ARG A 100 19.86 -8.21 11.45
CA ARG A 100 18.52 -8.47 10.89
C ARG A 100 18.51 -9.57 9.84
N VAL A 101 19.59 -9.72 9.07
CA VAL A 101 19.69 -10.71 7.99
C VAL A 101 19.76 -12.11 8.56
N THR A 102 20.51 -12.36 9.64
CA THR A 102 20.67 -13.72 10.16
C THR A 102 19.39 -14.29 10.75
N ASP A 103 18.64 -13.52 11.54
CA ASP A 103 17.42 -14.01 12.19
C ASP A 103 16.27 -14.13 11.19
N LEU A 104 16.09 -13.15 10.29
CA LEU A 104 15.05 -13.19 9.26
C LEU A 104 15.31 -14.30 8.23
N LEU A 105 16.57 -14.50 7.81
CA LEU A 105 16.89 -15.60 6.90
C LEU A 105 16.66 -16.97 7.56
N ARG A 106 16.96 -17.13 8.86
CA ARG A 106 16.63 -18.36 9.59
C ARG A 106 15.12 -18.57 9.70
N GLU A 107 14.35 -17.53 9.97
CA GLU A 107 12.90 -17.65 10.11
C GLU A 107 12.23 -18.06 8.79
N VAL A 108 12.57 -17.36 7.69
CA VAL A 108 11.92 -17.55 6.39
C VAL A 108 12.47 -18.76 5.62
N PHE A 109 13.77 -19.04 5.73
CA PHE A 109 14.43 -20.09 4.96
C PHE A 109 14.92 -21.27 5.80
N GLY A 110 14.94 -21.18 7.14
CA GLY A 110 15.33 -22.29 8.02
C GLY A 110 14.23 -23.33 8.24
N HIS A 111 13.01 -23.08 7.78
CA HIS A 111 11.89 -24.03 7.77
C HIS A 111 11.83 -24.89 6.49
N ARG A 112 12.91 -24.91 5.69
CA ARG A 112 13.06 -25.76 4.51
C ARG A 112 14.22 -26.72 4.65
#